data_AF-A0A9P6WLG9-F1
#
_entry.id   AF-A0A9P6WLG9-F1
#
_cell.length_a   1.000
_cell.length_b   1.000
_cell.length_c   1.000
_cell.angle_alpha   90.00
_cell.angle_beta   90.00
_cell.angle_gamma   90.00
#
_symmetry.space_group_name_H-M   'P 1'
#
loop_
_entity.id
_entity.type
_entity.pdbx_description
1 polymer ?
#
loop_
_entity_poly.entity_id
_entity_poly.type
_entity_poly.pdbx_seq_one_letter_code
_entity_poly.pdbx_strand_id
1 'polypeptide(L)'
;MVSTETKTVSIAPLVLLSVVDHYERIVRSSESSIISSNKRVVGVILGSNVDNTIRISNSFAIPYEEDETNSDIWFLDHNYIDSMMEMFKKINAKEKLIGWYHSGPKLKQNDLKINEVFKTFTPNPLLLIVDVNSTDKIDIPTDCYMAIEEIKEDGSANEKTFLHYPSIIEAEEAEEIGVEHLLRDIRDENRGNLTISLSNNFKSLKSLNERISNIVKYLCKLITGELPINSTILGKLQDIFNLLPNISQITDIQSGNPNQVDALIYSHEKKLATAFNIKTNDELMIMYVSSLVRSIIAFHDLIDNKIENRKKNADSTTAESEESSDDKVATTEGEPSSTVPSTEKGSASKK
;
A
#
# COMPACT_ATOMS: atom_id res chain seq x y z
N MET A 1 3.92 -35.44 -2.25
CA MET A 1 2.65 -34.82 -1.84
C MET A 1 2.98 -33.41 -1.40
N VAL A 2 3.07 -32.47 -2.34
CA VAL A 2 3.40 -31.08 -2.01
C VAL A 2 2.12 -30.45 -1.49
N SER A 3 2.14 -30.02 -0.23
CA SER A 3 1.09 -29.24 0.39
C SER A 3 0.89 -27.94 -0.41
N THR A 4 0.00 -27.95 -1.39
CA THR A 4 -0.58 -26.78 -2.05
C THR A 4 -1.58 -26.13 -1.10
N GLU A 5 -1.12 -25.76 0.08
CA GLU A 5 -1.84 -24.79 0.90
C GLU A 5 -1.40 -23.42 0.41
N THR A 6 -2.36 -22.50 0.26
CA THR A 6 -2.09 -21.11 -0.13
C THR A 6 -1.30 -20.45 0.98
N LYS A 7 0.02 -20.54 0.89
CA LYS A 7 0.93 -19.91 1.84
C LYS A 7 0.91 -18.41 1.64
N THR A 8 0.72 -17.65 2.70
CA THR A 8 0.94 -16.21 2.66
C THR A 8 2.37 -15.92 3.10
N VAL A 9 3.00 -14.94 2.45
CA VAL A 9 4.35 -14.51 2.80
C VAL A 9 4.24 -13.19 3.56
N SER A 10 4.69 -13.17 4.81
CA SER A 10 4.82 -11.94 5.59
C SER A 10 6.26 -11.46 5.61
N ILE A 11 6.46 -10.19 5.29
CA ILE A 11 7.77 -9.56 5.13
C ILE A 11 7.92 -8.49 6.20
N ALA A 12 8.96 -8.61 7.04
CA ALA A 12 9.36 -7.57 7.97
C ALA A 12 9.87 -6.32 7.22
N PRO A 13 9.43 -5.09 7.59
CA PRO A 13 9.97 -3.85 7.04
C PRO A 13 11.50 -3.77 7.07
N LEU A 14 12.14 -4.33 8.09
CA LEU A 14 13.61 -4.39 8.20
C LEU A 14 14.25 -4.97 6.95
N VAL A 15 13.69 -6.04 6.39
CA VAL A 15 14.21 -6.73 5.20
C VAL A 15 14.23 -5.78 4.00
N LEU A 16 13.23 -4.92 3.85
CA LEU A 16 13.16 -3.97 2.75
C LEU A 16 14.27 -2.93 2.86
N LEU A 17 14.48 -2.38 4.06
CA LEU A 17 15.57 -1.43 4.31
C LEU A 17 16.94 -2.09 4.10
N SER A 18 17.13 -3.32 4.56
CA SER A 18 18.37 -4.07 4.36
C SER A 18 18.67 -4.31 2.87
N VAL A 19 17.68 -4.65 2.06
CA VAL A 19 17.89 -4.86 0.61
C VAL A 19 18.30 -3.56 -0.09
N VAL A 20 17.69 -2.43 0.28
CA VAL A 20 18.06 -1.10 -0.25
C VAL A 20 19.49 -0.73 0.17
N ASP A 21 19.87 -0.97 1.43
CA ASP A 21 21.23 -0.73 1.91
C ASP A 21 22.26 -1.62 1.19
N HIS A 22 21.94 -2.90 1.00
CA HIS A 22 22.81 -3.83 0.24
C HIS A 22 23.00 -3.37 -1.22
N TYR A 23 21.94 -2.86 -1.85
CA TYR A 23 22.01 -2.27 -3.19
C TYR A 23 22.93 -1.05 -3.25
N GLU A 24 22.73 -0.10 -2.34
CA GLU A 24 23.54 1.12 -2.26
C GLU A 24 25.03 0.84 -2.01
N ARG A 25 25.38 -0.13 -1.15
CA ARG A 25 26.78 -0.51 -0.90
C ARG A 25 27.48 -1.00 -2.14
N ILE A 26 26.81 -1.83 -2.94
CA ILE A 26 27.37 -2.39 -4.16
C ILE A 26 27.49 -1.30 -5.23
N VAL A 27 26.48 -0.44 -5.38
CA VAL A 27 26.51 0.68 -6.31
C VAL A 27 27.66 1.64 -6.00
N ARG A 28 27.85 2.02 -4.72
CA ARG A 28 28.95 2.90 -4.29
C ARG A 28 30.33 2.28 -4.45
N SER A 29 30.47 0.97 -4.23
CA SER A 29 31.74 0.27 -4.46
C SER A 29 32.19 0.28 -5.93
N SER A 30 31.25 0.52 -6.86
CA SER A 30 31.48 0.49 -8.31
C SER A 30 31.71 1.87 -8.96
N GLU A 31 32.02 2.91 -8.16
CA GLU A 31 32.22 4.32 -8.56
C GLU A 31 33.27 4.57 -9.68
N SER A 32 33.97 3.55 -10.20
CA SER A 32 34.92 3.70 -11.31
C SER A 32 34.31 3.52 -12.72
N SER A 33 33.01 3.30 -12.89
CA SER A 33 32.43 3.18 -14.24
C SER A 33 30.95 3.55 -14.29
N ILE A 34 30.63 4.53 -15.15
CA ILE A 34 29.33 5.16 -15.45
C ILE A 34 28.25 4.16 -15.98
N ILE A 35 28.45 2.85 -15.84
CA ILE A 35 27.70 1.77 -16.52
C ILE A 35 27.05 0.76 -15.55
N SER A 36 27.32 0.79 -14.24
CA SER A 36 26.84 -0.26 -13.31
C SER A 36 25.38 -0.15 -12.82
N SER A 37 24.49 0.56 -13.51
CA SER A 37 23.08 0.74 -13.07
C SER A 37 22.21 -0.51 -13.17
N ASN A 38 22.69 -1.57 -13.85
CA ASN A 38 21.95 -2.82 -14.05
C ASN A 38 22.49 -3.99 -13.20
N LYS A 39 23.43 -3.75 -12.30
CA LYS A 39 23.94 -4.81 -11.41
C LYS A 39 22.85 -5.19 -10.42
N ARG A 40 22.43 -6.45 -10.49
CA ARG A 40 21.50 -7.03 -9.51
C ARG A 40 22.25 -7.43 -8.25
N VAL A 41 21.58 -7.24 -7.12
CA VAL A 41 22.06 -7.75 -5.84
C VAL A 41 21.28 -9.00 -5.50
N VAL A 42 22.01 -10.04 -5.09
CA VAL A 42 21.46 -11.30 -4.63
C VAL A 42 21.86 -11.49 -3.18
N GLY A 43 20.93 -11.94 -2.36
CA GLY A 43 21.19 -12.27 -0.98
C GLY A 43 20.27 -13.36 -0.46
N VAL A 44 20.56 -13.83 0.74
CA VAL A 44 19.75 -14.86 1.42
C VAL A 44 18.68 -14.17 2.25
N ILE A 45 17.50 -14.77 2.28
CA ILE A 45 16.45 -14.43 3.26
C ILE A 45 16.36 -15.49 4.34
N LEU A 46 16.29 -14.99 5.57
CA LEU A 46 16.17 -15.76 6.79
C LEU A 46 14.80 -15.52 7.43
N GLY A 47 14.29 -16.55 8.09
CA GLY A 47 13.10 -16.40 8.90
C GLY A 47 12.61 -17.72 9.43
N SER A 48 11.31 -17.77 9.71
CA SER A 48 10.63 -18.98 10.15
C SER A 48 9.49 -19.34 9.21
N ASN A 49 9.36 -20.63 8.90
CA ASN A 49 8.21 -21.19 8.22
C ASN A 49 7.31 -21.80 9.30
N VAL A 50 6.18 -21.15 9.60
CA VAL A 50 5.20 -21.61 10.58
C VAL A 50 3.95 -22.01 9.81
N ASP A 51 3.68 -23.31 9.74
CA ASP A 51 2.52 -23.92 9.06
C ASP A 51 2.27 -23.35 7.65
N ASN A 52 1.33 -22.41 7.55
CA ASN A 52 0.84 -21.82 6.31
C ASN A 52 1.30 -20.36 6.10
N THR A 53 2.12 -19.80 6.99
CA THR A 53 2.69 -18.46 6.84
C THR A 53 4.21 -18.52 6.82
N ILE A 54 4.79 -17.97 5.76
CA ILE A 54 6.24 -17.83 5.64
C ILE A 54 6.59 -16.43 6.12
N ARG A 55 7.21 -16.33 7.30
CA ARG A 55 7.63 -15.06 7.87
C ARG A 55 9.11 -14.81 7.57
N ILE A 56 9.38 -13.79 6.78
CA ILE A 56 10.73 -13.31 6.49
C ILE A 56 11.10 -12.26 7.53
N SER A 57 12.14 -12.52 8.31
CA SER A 57 12.56 -11.65 9.42
C SER A 57 13.83 -10.88 9.09
N ASN A 58 14.80 -11.54 8.44
CA ASN A 58 16.11 -10.95 8.22
C ASN A 58 16.65 -11.29 6.82
N SER A 59 17.63 -10.54 6.35
CA SER A 59 18.30 -10.78 5.07
C SER A 59 19.77 -10.37 5.13
N PHE A 60 20.60 -11.03 4.33
CA PHE A 60 22.01 -10.65 4.18
C PHE A 60 22.47 -10.82 2.73
N ALA A 61 23.36 -9.92 2.29
CA ALA A 61 23.93 -9.97 0.96
C ALA A 61 25.00 -11.06 0.83
N ILE A 62 25.10 -11.66 -0.35
CA ILE A 62 26.14 -12.64 -0.71
C ILE A 62 27.06 -12.00 -1.75
N PRO A 63 28.37 -12.30 -1.75
CA PRO A 63 29.23 -11.99 -2.89
C PRO A 63 28.67 -12.63 -4.17
N TYR A 64 28.16 -11.78 -5.06
CA TYR A 64 27.51 -12.18 -6.30
C TYR A 64 28.02 -11.32 -7.45
N GLU A 65 28.44 -11.98 -8.53
CA GLU A 65 28.83 -11.32 -9.77
C GLU A 65 28.07 -11.94 -10.93
N GLU A 66 27.55 -11.10 -11.82
CA GLU A 66 26.94 -11.51 -13.08
C GLU A 66 27.70 -10.86 -14.21
N ASP A 67 27.96 -11.61 -15.28
CA ASP A 67 28.46 -11.02 -16.51
C ASP A 67 27.35 -10.25 -17.24
N GLU A 68 27.65 -9.02 -17.70
CA GLU A 68 26.69 -8.18 -18.41
C GLU A 68 26.45 -8.68 -19.84
N THR A 69 27.46 -9.28 -20.45
CA THR A 69 27.40 -9.82 -21.81
C THR A 69 26.69 -11.16 -21.90
N ASN A 70 26.91 -12.04 -20.93
CA ASN A 70 26.28 -13.36 -20.88
C ASN A 70 25.60 -13.62 -19.54
N SER A 71 24.26 -13.50 -19.51
CA SER A 71 23.45 -13.71 -18.31
C SER A 71 23.47 -15.15 -17.77
N ASP A 72 24.04 -16.10 -18.48
CA ASP A 72 24.23 -17.47 -18.00
C ASP A 72 25.47 -17.66 -17.12
N ILE A 73 26.43 -16.72 -17.18
CA ILE A 73 27.66 -16.79 -16.40
C ILE A 73 27.47 -15.91 -15.17
N TRP A 74 27.43 -16.55 -14.01
CA TRP A 74 27.31 -15.90 -12.72
C TRP A 74 28.16 -16.63 -11.69
N PHE A 75 28.61 -15.88 -10.70
CA PHE A 75 29.39 -16.36 -9.57
C PHE A 75 28.63 -16.14 -8.28
N LEU A 76 28.62 -17.18 -7.44
CA LEU A 76 28.01 -17.16 -6.11
C LEU A 76 28.88 -17.99 -5.17
N ASP A 77 29.29 -17.37 -4.06
CA ASP A 77 30.10 -18.03 -3.05
C ASP A 77 29.21 -18.83 -2.08
N HIS A 78 29.25 -20.16 -2.19
CA HIS A 78 28.53 -21.08 -1.30
C HIS A 78 29.18 -21.19 0.09
N ASN A 79 30.51 -21.05 0.20
CA ASN A 79 31.21 -21.17 1.49
C ASN A 79 30.86 -20.00 2.41
N TYR A 80 30.64 -18.82 1.83
CA TYR A 80 30.17 -17.66 2.55
C TYR A 80 28.77 -17.90 3.14
N ILE A 81 27.85 -18.52 2.38
CA ILE A 81 26.50 -18.83 2.84
C ILE A 81 26.55 -19.76 4.05
N ASP A 82 27.34 -20.83 4.00
CA ASP A 82 27.45 -21.79 5.11
C ASP A 82 28.05 -21.15 6.37
N SER A 83 29.14 -20.40 6.21
CA SER A 83 29.82 -19.73 7.33
C SER A 83 28.90 -18.72 8.02
N MET A 84 28.16 -17.95 7.21
CA MET A 84 27.24 -16.93 7.71
C MET A 84 25.99 -17.57 8.33
N MET A 85 25.48 -18.66 7.76
CA MET A 85 24.37 -19.44 8.34
C MET A 85 24.75 -19.98 9.72
N GLU A 86 25.96 -20.49 9.91
CA GLU A 86 26.43 -20.97 11.22
C GLU A 86 26.46 -19.85 12.26
N MET A 87 26.87 -18.64 11.85
CA MET A 87 26.87 -17.45 12.72
C MET A 87 25.45 -17.03 13.10
N PHE A 88 24.54 -16.91 12.13
CA PHE A 88 23.14 -16.53 12.41
C PHE A 88 22.42 -17.55 13.29
N LYS A 89 22.71 -18.84 13.10
CA LYS A 89 22.17 -19.91 13.95
C LYS A 89 22.63 -19.82 15.41
N LYS A 90 23.84 -19.28 15.66
CA LYS A 90 24.35 -19.01 17.03
C LYS A 90 23.67 -17.81 17.69
N ILE A 91 23.27 -16.82 16.90
CA ILE A 91 22.59 -15.61 17.39
C ILE A 91 21.11 -15.93 17.67
N ASN A 92 20.43 -16.53 16.70
CA ASN A 92 19.01 -16.85 16.80
C ASN A 92 18.71 -18.22 16.19
N ALA A 93 18.36 -19.19 17.03
CA ALA A 93 18.04 -20.55 16.59
C ALA A 93 16.69 -20.67 15.86
N LYS A 94 15.82 -19.65 15.95
CA LYS A 94 14.53 -19.62 15.25
C LYS A 94 14.68 -19.29 13.77
N GLU A 95 15.72 -18.53 13.41
CA GLU A 95 16.00 -18.14 12.04
C GLU A 95 16.62 -19.30 11.26
N LYS A 96 15.99 -19.64 10.14
CA LYS A 96 16.46 -20.63 9.18
C LYS A 96 16.51 -20.00 7.81
N LEU A 97 17.33 -20.57 6.93
CA LEU A 97 17.30 -20.24 5.51
C LEU A 97 15.93 -20.64 4.95
N ILE A 98 15.24 -19.68 4.32
CA ILE A 98 13.95 -19.91 3.67
C ILE A 98 14.09 -19.79 2.15
N GLY A 99 15.03 -18.97 1.68
CA GLY A 99 15.26 -18.75 0.28
C GLY A 99 16.22 -17.61 0.04
N TRP A 100 15.99 -16.89 -1.05
CA TRP A 100 16.86 -15.80 -1.48
C TRP A 100 16.04 -14.64 -2.03
N TYR A 101 16.64 -13.44 -2.02
CA TYR A 101 16.06 -12.27 -2.64
C TYR A 101 16.94 -11.77 -3.79
N HIS A 102 16.33 -11.04 -4.71
CA HIS A 102 17.07 -10.22 -5.66
C HIS A 102 16.41 -8.86 -5.87
N SER A 103 17.22 -7.88 -6.27
CA SER A 103 16.82 -6.47 -6.41
C SER A 103 15.97 -6.14 -7.65
N GLY A 104 15.43 -7.14 -8.37
CA GLY A 104 14.66 -6.91 -9.60
C GLY A 104 15.48 -6.24 -10.72
N PRO A 105 14.86 -5.54 -11.70
CA PRO A 105 13.43 -5.17 -11.79
C PRO A 105 12.55 -6.21 -12.50
N LYS A 106 13.13 -7.19 -13.20
CA LYS A 106 12.39 -8.25 -13.91
C LYS A 106 13.06 -9.61 -13.65
N LEU A 107 12.23 -10.65 -13.62
CA LEU A 107 12.67 -12.03 -13.55
C LEU A 107 13.46 -12.40 -14.81
N LYS A 108 14.62 -13.07 -14.63
CA LYS A 108 15.48 -13.58 -15.70
C LYS A 108 15.44 -15.11 -15.72
N GLN A 109 15.76 -15.71 -16.87
CA GLN A 109 15.89 -17.17 -16.98
C GLN A 109 17.00 -17.74 -16.07
N ASN A 110 18.03 -16.94 -15.79
CA ASN A 110 19.11 -17.34 -14.88
C ASN A 110 18.62 -17.62 -13.45
N ASP A 111 17.51 -16.99 -13.04
CA ASP A 111 16.99 -17.12 -11.68
C ASP A 111 16.54 -18.56 -11.39
N LEU A 112 16.16 -19.31 -12.44
CA LEU A 112 15.86 -20.72 -12.31
C LEU A 112 17.09 -21.56 -11.94
N LYS A 113 18.25 -21.26 -12.55
CA LYS A 113 19.53 -21.93 -12.26
C LYS A 113 20.02 -21.59 -10.85
N ILE A 114 19.92 -20.32 -10.46
CA ILE A 114 20.26 -19.87 -9.09
C ILE A 114 19.36 -20.59 -8.07
N ASN A 115 18.07 -20.71 -8.36
CA ASN A 115 17.13 -21.37 -7.48
C ASN A 115 17.43 -22.87 -7.27
N GLU A 116 17.99 -23.56 -8.28
CA GLU A 116 18.44 -24.94 -8.12
C GLU A 116 19.60 -25.07 -7.13
N VAL A 117 20.51 -24.10 -7.08
CA VAL A 117 21.59 -24.07 -6.07
C VAL A 117 21.03 -23.87 -4.67
N PHE A 118 20.07 -22.94 -4.51
CA PHE A 118 19.40 -22.75 -3.21
C PHE A 118 18.55 -23.96 -2.78
N LYS A 119 18.14 -24.79 -3.73
CA LYS A 119 17.42 -26.05 -3.46
C LYS A 119 18.29 -27.08 -2.71
N THR A 120 19.61 -26.98 -2.81
CA THR A 120 20.55 -27.81 -2.02
C THR A 120 20.49 -27.47 -0.53
N PHE A 121 20.24 -26.20 -0.19
CA PHE A 121 20.15 -25.74 1.20
C PHE A 121 18.74 -25.90 1.78
N THR A 122 17.70 -25.71 0.96
CA THR A 122 16.30 -25.77 1.39
C THR A 122 15.43 -26.48 0.36
N PRO A 123 14.46 -27.31 0.77
CA PRO A 123 13.66 -28.10 -0.17
C PRO A 123 12.79 -27.24 -1.10
N ASN A 124 12.26 -26.12 -0.58
CA ASN A 124 11.39 -25.19 -1.30
C ASN A 124 11.90 -23.75 -1.06
N PRO A 125 12.89 -23.29 -1.84
CA PRO A 125 13.39 -21.93 -1.73
C PRO A 125 12.34 -20.92 -2.20
N LEU A 126 12.10 -19.89 -1.39
CA LEU A 126 11.29 -18.73 -1.76
C LEU A 126 12.16 -17.69 -2.48
N LEU A 127 11.68 -17.17 -3.60
CA LEU A 127 12.26 -16.04 -4.33
C LEU A 127 11.51 -14.76 -3.96
N LEU A 128 12.20 -13.82 -3.32
CA LEU A 128 11.68 -12.48 -3.05
C LEU A 128 12.27 -11.47 -4.05
N ILE A 129 11.41 -10.83 -4.84
CA ILE A 129 11.80 -9.71 -5.69
C ILE A 129 11.48 -8.43 -4.94
N VAL A 130 12.49 -7.62 -4.67
CA VAL A 130 12.33 -6.29 -4.08
C VAL A 130 12.74 -5.25 -5.11
N ASP A 131 11.82 -4.40 -5.52
CA ASP A 131 12.11 -3.33 -6.47
C ASP A 131 12.70 -2.12 -5.72
N VAL A 132 14.00 -1.89 -5.91
CA VAL A 132 14.75 -0.82 -5.24
C VAL A 132 14.51 0.55 -5.89
N ASN A 133 14.15 0.58 -7.18
CA ASN A 133 14.01 1.81 -7.96
C ASN A 133 12.54 2.27 -8.11
N SER A 134 11.64 1.73 -7.29
CA SER A 134 10.20 1.98 -7.39
C SER A 134 9.80 3.32 -6.77
N THR A 135 10.00 4.42 -7.49
CA THR A 135 9.48 5.73 -7.11
C THR A 135 7.99 5.90 -7.45
N ASP A 136 7.47 5.13 -8.42
CA ASP A 136 6.17 5.39 -9.07
C ASP A 136 5.11 4.29 -8.89
N LYS A 137 5.40 3.15 -8.25
CA LYS A 137 4.41 2.09 -8.07
C LYS A 137 3.53 2.37 -6.86
N ILE A 138 2.23 2.48 -7.13
CA ILE A 138 1.14 2.62 -6.14
C ILE A 138 1.02 1.38 -5.24
N ASP A 139 1.51 0.24 -5.74
CA ASP A 139 1.44 -1.08 -5.13
C ASP A 139 2.70 -1.40 -4.29
N ILE A 140 2.60 -2.46 -3.50
CA ILE A 140 3.68 -2.97 -2.66
C ILE A 140 4.87 -3.36 -3.56
N PRO A 141 6.10 -2.89 -3.30
CA PRO A 141 7.26 -3.12 -4.18
C PRO A 141 7.88 -4.52 -4.05
N THR A 142 7.10 -5.50 -3.58
CA THR A 142 7.56 -6.85 -3.24
C THR A 142 6.72 -7.91 -3.94
N ASP A 143 7.36 -8.71 -4.78
CA ASP A 143 6.74 -9.88 -5.39
C ASP A 143 7.41 -11.15 -4.88
N CYS A 144 6.61 -12.15 -4.52
CA CYS A 144 7.10 -13.43 -4.01
C CYS A 144 6.80 -14.55 -5.00
N TYR A 145 7.79 -15.40 -5.27
CA TYR A 145 7.66 -16.52 -6.16
C TYR A 145 8.24 -17.79 -5.55
N MET A 146 7.67 -18.94 -5.91
CA MET A 146 8.24 -20.24 -5.58
C MET A 146 8.34 -21.08 -6.85
N ALA A 147 9.47 -21.75 -7.04
CA ALA A 147 9.66 -22.61 -8.19
C ALA A 147 8.85 -23.89 -8.05
N ILE A 148 8.02 -24.18 -9.04
CA ILE A 148 7.26 -25.41 -9.16
C ILE A 148 7.50 -26.03 -10.53
N GLU A 149 7.41 -27.35 -10.58
CA GLU A 149 7.50 -28.10 -11.83
C GLU A 149 6.06 -28.34 -12.28
N GLU A 150 5.59 -27.56 -13.26
CA GLU A 150 4.26 -27.73 -13.82
C GLU A 150 4.33 -28.65 -15.04
N ILE A 151 3.45 -29.65 -15.04
CA ILE A 151 3.19 -30.47 -16.22
C ILE A 151 2.15 -29.70 -17.03
N LYS A 152 2.55 -29.12 -18.17
CA LYS A 152 1.60 -28.42 -19.04
C LYS A 152 0.60 -29.42 -19.63
N GLU A 153 -0.67 -29.05 -19.63
CA GLU A 153 -1.74 -29.84 -20.25
C GLU A 153 -1.62 -29.95 -21.78
N ASP A 154 -0.76 -29.13 -22.39
CA ASP A 154 -0.48 -29.07 -23.83
C ASP A 154 0.47 -30.18 -24.33
N GLY A 155 0.83 -31.15 -23.47
CA GLY A 155 1.70 -32.28 -23.82
C GLY A 155 3.17 -31.92 -24.07
N SER A 156 3.57 -30.68 -23.78
CA SER A 156 4.97 -30.23 -23.80
C SER A 156 5.75 -30.74 -22.59
N ALA A 157 7.08 -30.75 -22.69
CA ALA A 157 7.96 -31.18 -21.60
C ALA A 157 7.71 -30.38 -20.31
N ASN A 158 7.93 -31.02 -19.16
CA ASN A 158 7.82 -30.39 -17.84
C ASN A 158 8.67 -29.12 -17.80
N GLU A 159 8.02 -27.97 -17.60
CA GLU A 159 8.70 -26.69 -17.47
C GLU A 159 8.73 -26.29 -16.00
N LYS A 160 9.91 -25.89 -15.52
CA LYS A 160 10.03 -25.31 -14.18
C LYS A 160 9.67 -23.84 -14.28
N THR A 161 8.61 -23.45 -13.59
CA THR A 161 8.09 -22.09 -13.60
C THR A 161 8.02 -21.53 -12.20
N PHE A 162 8.01 -20.20 -12.11
CA PHE A 162 7.83 -19.49 -10.86
C PHE A 162 6.35 -19.16 -10.68
N LEU A 163 5.73 -19.73 -9.64
CA LEU A 163 4.37 -19.41 -9.24
C LEU A 163 4.39 -18.23 -8.27
N HIS A 164 3.56 -17.23 -8.52
CA HIS A 164 3.41 -16.06 -7.66
C HIS A 164 2.66 -16.42 -6.36
N TYR A 165 3.20 -16.01 -5.22
CA TYR A 165 2.58 -16.11 -3.90
C TYR A 165 2.26 -14.70 -3.38
N PRO A 166 1.08 -14.51 -2.75
CA PRO A 166 0.70 -13.20 -2.21
C PRO A 166 1.63 -12.79 -1.06
N SER A 167 2.18 -11.58 -1.17
CA SER A 167 3.05 -10.93 -0.19
C SER A 167 2.27 -9.90 0.63
N ILE A 168 2.57 -9.84 1.91
CA ILE A 168 2.04 -8.83 2.84
C ILE A 168 3.22 -8.31 3.66
N ILE A 169 3.27 -7.00 3.90
CA ILE A 169 4.24 -6.41 4.83
C ILE A 169 3.64 -6.47 6.22
N GLU A 170 4.32 -7.13 7.15
CA GLU A 170 3.90 -7.28 8.54
C GLU A 170 5.05 -6.87 9.44
N ALA A 171 4.84 -5.85 10.27
CA ALA A 171 5.83 -5.38 11.23
C ALA A 171 5.67 -6.12 12.56
N GLU A 172 6.79 -6.43 13.22
CA GLU A 172 6.76 -6.81 14.64
C GLU A 172 6.59 -5.56 15.52
N GLU A 173 6.03 -5.69 16.72
CA GLU A 173 5.76 -4.56 17.64
C GLU A 173 7.01 -3.68 17.85
N ALA A 174 8.18 -4.29 17.99
CA ALA A 174 9.45 -3.56 18.12
C ALA A 174 9.83 -2.77 16.85
N GLU A 175 9.54 -3.32 15.66
CA GLU A 175 9.79 -2.65 14.38
C GLU A 175 8.75 -1.57 14.09
N GLU A 176 7.50 -1.79 14.47
CA GLU A 176 6.39 -0.85 14.28
C GLU A 176 6.70 0.50 14.93
N ILE A 177 7.21 0.50 16.17
CA ILE A 177 7.64 1.72 16.88
C ILE A 177 8.74 2.46 16.09
N GLY A 178 9.69 1.72 15.51
CA GLY A 178 10.77 2.30 14.70
C GLY A 178 10.27 2.89 13.38
N VAL A 179 9.37 2.17 12.69
CA VAL A 179 8.77 2.62 11.43
C VAL A 179 7.88 3.84 11.66
N GLU A 180 7.06 3.84 12.72
CA GLU A 180 6.22 4.98 13.07
C GLU A 180 7.06 6.23 13.36
N HIS A 181 8.18 6.07 14.07
CA HIS A 181 9.10 7.17 14.33
C HIS A 181 9.67 7.77 13.04
N LEU A 182 10.06 6.93 12.07
CA LEU A 182 10.58 7.38 10.78
C LEU A 182 9.51 8.06 9.91
N LEU A 183 8.25 7.64 10.04
CA LEU A 183 7.14 8.12 9.22
C LEU A 183 6.45 9.37 9.78
N ARG A 184 6.79 9.82 10.99
CA ARG A 184 6.17 10.99 11.63
C ARG A 184 6.26 12.27 10.78
N ASP A 185 7.38 12.45 10.08
CA ASP A 185 7.59 13.66 9.26
C ASP A 185 6.87 13.60 7.89
N ILE A 186 6.48 12.41 7.45
CA ILE A 186 5.86 12.17 6.13
C ILE A 186 4.35 11.99 6.25
N ARG A 187 3.90 11.36 7.34
CA ARG A 187 2.49 11.09 7.59
C ARG A 187 1.86 12.35 8.19
N ASP A 188 1.05 13.01 7.37
CA ASP A 188 0.26 14.15 7.80
C ASP A 188 -0.82 13.68 8.82
N GLU A 189 -0.47 13.73 10.10
CA GLU A 189 -1.31 13.35 11.25
C GLU A 189 -2.65 14.12 11.28
N ASN A 190 -2.72 15.25 10.58
CA ASN A 190 -3.89 16.13 10.53
C ASN A 190 -4.94 15.72 9.48
N ARG A 191 -4.70 14.65 8.70
CA ARG A 191 -5.68 14.17 7.72
C ARG A 191 -6.82 13.43 8.42
N GLY A 192 -8.02 14.00 8.38
CA GLY A 192 -9.22 13.32 8.89
C GLY A 192 -9.48 11.97 8.21
N ASN A 193 -10.08 11.03 8.94
CA ASN A 193 -10.38 9.66 8.47
C ASN A 193 -11.13 9.60 7.13
N LEU A 194 -12.03 10.57 6.87
CA LEU A 194 -12.74 10.68 5.59
C LEU A 194 -11.80 11.00 4.43
N THR A 195 -10.88 11.93 4.62
CA THR A 195 -9.88 12.30 3.59
C THR A 195 -8.94 11.14 3.29
N ILE A 196 -8.53 10.40 4.32
CA ILE A 196 -7.72 9.17 4.16
C ILE A 196 -8.50 8.14 3.33
N SER A 197 -9.77 7.89 3.69
CA SER A 197 -10.61 6.92 2.97
C SER A 197 -10.86 7.32 1.51
N LEU A 198 -11.10 8.62 1.25
CA LEU A 198 -11.28 9.13 -0.10
C LEU A 198 -9.98 9.03 -0.93
N SER A 199 -8.85 9.37 -0.33
CA SER A 199 -7.52 9.21 -0.95
C SER A 199 -7.24 7.75 -1.28
N ASN A 200 -7.59 6.82 -0.38
CA ASN A 200 -7.45 5.39 -0.60
C ASN A 200 -8.34 4.93 -1.76
N ASN A 201 -9.62 5.32 -1.80
CA ASN A 201 -10.52 4.99 -2.90
C ASN A 201 -9.99 5.48 -4.26
N PHE A 202 -9.48 6.70 -4.31
CA PHE A 202 -8.86 7.24 -5.53
C PHE A 202 -7.60 6.46 -5.93
N LYS A 203 -6.71 6.17 -4.96
CA LYS A 203 -5.50 5.38 -5.17
C LYS A 203 -5.82 3.97 -5.68
N SER A 204 -6.81 3.30 -5.08
CA SER A 204 -7.30 1.99 -5.49
C SER A 204 -7.89 1.98 -6.89
N LEU A 205 -8.68 3.00 -7.26
CA LEU A 205 -9.22 3.13 -8.61
C LEU A 205 -8.12 3.32 -9.65
N LYS A 206 -7.09 4.11 -9.34
CA LYS A 206 -5.93 4.30 -10.21
C LYS A 206 -5.14 3.00 -10.39
N SER A 207 -4.87 2.25 -9.31
CA SER A 207 -4.22 0.92 -9.37
C SER A 207 -5.04 -0.06 -10.23
N LEU A 208 -6.37 -0.09 -10.06
CA LEU A 208 -7.24 -0.95 -10.86
C LEU A 208 -7.17 -0.61 -12.36
N ASN A 209 -7.16 0.68 -12.71
CA ASN A 209 -7.03 1.12 -14.09
C ASN A 209 -5.69 0.68 -14.71
N GLU A 210 -4.58 0.84 -13.97
CA GLU A 210 -3.25 0.37 -14.41
C GLU A 210 -3.22 -1.16 -14.62
N ARG A 211 -3.84 -1.92 -13.72
CA ARG A 211 -3.95 -3.39 -13.83
C ARG A 211 -4.77 -3.83 -15.04
N ILE A 212 -5.92 -3.20 -15.29
CA ILE A 212 -6.75 -3.46 -16.48
C ILE A 212 -5.98 -3.09 -17.75
N SER A 213 -5.27 -1.96 -17.76
CA SER A 213 -4.42 -1.55 -18.88
C SER A 213 -3.34 -2.60 -19.18
N ASN A 214 -2.73 -3.19 -18.15
CA ASN A 214 -1.74 -4.25 -18.31
C ASN A 214 -2.34 -5.54 -18.89
N ILE A 215 -3.57 -5.91 -18.50
CA ILE A 215 -4.30 -7.04 -19.11
C ILE A 215 -4.54 -6.77 -20.60
N VAL A 216 -4.99 -5.56 -20.95
CA VAL A 216 -5.20 -5.19 -22.37
C VAL A 216 -3.90 -5.26 -23.15
N LYS A 217 -2.79 -4.73 -22.62
CA LYS A 217 -1.46 -4.83 -23.25
C LYS A 217 -1.03 -6.28 -23.46
N TYR A 218 -1.30 -7.16 -22.49
CA TYR A 218 -1.00 -8.59 -22.62
C TYR A 218 -1.83 -9.24 -23.74
N LEU A 219 -3.14 -8.97 -23.80
CA LEU A 219 -3.99 -9.48 -24.88
C LEU A 219 -3.57 -8.95 -26.26
N CYS A 220 -3.18 -7.68 -26.37
CA CYS A 220 -2.63 -7.13 -27.61
C CYS A 220 -1.37 -7.89 -28.06
N LYS A 221 -0.45 -8.22 -27.14
CA LYS A 221 0.76 -8.99 -27.44
C LYS A 221 0.49 -10.44 -27.87
N LEU A 222 -0.59 -11.04 -27.36
CA LEU A 222 -1.02 -12.35 -27.82
C LEU A 222 -1.56 -12.30 -29.26
N ILE A 223 -2.34 -11.26 -29.60
CA ILE A 223 -2.88 -11.07 -30.95
C ILE A 223 -1.77 -10.80 -31.96
N THR A 224 -0.73 -10.05 -31.59
CA THR A 224 0.44 -9.83 -32.45
C THR A 224 1.35 -11.05 -32.59
N GLY A 225 1.15 -12.10 -31.79
CA GLY A 225 1.89 -13.36 -31.86
C GLY A 225 3.27 -13.34 -31.19
N GLU A 226 3.58 -12.33 -30.36
CA GLU A 226 4.88 -12.23 -29.67
C GLU A 226 5.01 -13.18 -28.48
N LEU A 227 3.89 -13.63 -27.90
CA LEU A 227 3.86 -14.44 -26.68
C LEU A 227 3.05 -15.74 -26.89
N PRO A 228 3.46 -16.85 -26.26
CA PRO A 228 2.68 -18.09 -26.28
C PRO A 228 1.38 -17.93 -25.49
N ILE A 229 0.32 -18.59 -25.98
CA ILE A 229 -0.99 -18.58 -25.33
C ILE A 229 -0.90 -19.38 -24.03
N ASN A 230 -1.30 -18.77 -22.91
CA ASN A 230 -1.40 -19.44 -21.62
C ASN A 230 -2.88 -19.63 -21.26
N SER A 231 -3.36 -20.87 -21.36
CA SER A 231 -4.76 -21.23 -21.11
C SER A 231 -5.23 -20.91 -19.69
N THR A 232 -4.35 -20.99 -18.69
CA THR A 232 -4.69 -20.68 -17.29
C THR A 232 -5.07 -19.22 -17.09
N ILE A 233 -4.36 -18.30 -17.76
CA ILE A 233 -4.67 -16.87 -17.67
C ILE A 233 -6.00 -16.58 -18.37
N LEU A 234 -6.24 -17.19 -19.54
CA LEU A 234 -7.50 -17.03 -20.26
C LEU A 234 -8.69 -17.59 -19.46
N GLY A 235 -8.53 -18.73 -18.78
CA GLY A 235 -9.55 -19.27 -17.88
C GLY A 235 -9.92 -18.28 -16.76
N LYS A 236 -8.91 -17.71 -16.08
CA LYS A 236 -9.15 -16.67 -15.06
C LYS A 236 -9.82 -15.42 -15.64
N LEU A 237 -9.47 -15.01 -16.87
CA LEU A 237 -10.14 -13.89 -17.54
C LEU A 237 -11.60 -14.20 -17.86
N GLN A 238 -11.91 -15.43 -18.28
CA GLN A 238 -13.27 -15.88 -18.50
C GLN A 238 -14.08 -15.85 -17.19
N ASP A 239 -13.50 -16.28 -16.08
CA ASP A 239 -14.13 -16.19 -14.77
C ASP A 239 -14.42 -14.73 -14.37
N ILE A 240 -13.53 -13.78 -14.68
CA ILE A 240 -13.76 -12.35 -14.43
C ILE A 240 -15.02 -11.86 -15.18
N PHE A 241 -15.19 -12.22 -16.45
CA PHE A 241 -16.37 -11.84 -17.22
C PHE A 241 -17.64 -12.54 -16.72
N ASN A 242 -17.51 -13.79 -16.27
CA ASN A 242 -18.64 -14.55 -15.72
C ASN A 242 -19.09 -14.01 -14.35
N LEU A 243 -18.16 -13.48 -13.55
CA LEU A 243 -18.42 -12.88 -12.24
C LEU A 243 -18.76 -11.39 -12.30
N LEU A 244 -18.82 -10.79 -13.49
CA LEU A 244 -19.13 -9.38 -13.63
C LEU A 244 -20.59 -9.13 -13.21
N PRO A 245 -20.85 -8.25 -12.22
CA PRO A 245 -22.20 -7.98 -11.77
C PRO A 245 -22.98 -7.19 -12.83
N ASN A 246 -23.98 -7.82 -13.43
CA ASN A 246 -24.89 -7.18 -14.38
C ASN A 246 -25.99 -6.42 -13.63
N ILE A 247 -25.79 -5.12 -13.40
CA ILE A 247 -26.80 -4.25 -12.75
C ILE A 247 -27.73 -3.54 -13.75
N SER A 248 -27.44 -3.63 -15.05
CA SER A 248 -28.00 -2.76 -16.09
C SER A 248 -29.16 -3.35 -16.90
N GLN A 249 -29.63 -4.58 -16.67
CA GLN A 249 -30.79 -5.11 -17.41
C GLN A 249 -32.15 -4.56 -16.90
N ILE A 250 -32.11 -3.49 -16.09
CA ILE A 250 -33.25 -2.92 -15.38
C ILE A 250 -34.10 -1.97 -16.27
N THR A 251 -33.63 -1.51 -17.42
CA THR A 251 -34.34 -0.44 -18.19
C THR A 251 -34.87 -0.81 -19.58
N ASP A 252 -34.43 -1.90 -20.21
CA ASP A 252 -34.79 -2.16 -21.62
C ASP A 252 -35.76 -3.34 -21.81
N ILE A 253 -36.91 -3.35 -21.13
CA ILE A 253 -38.11 -4.05 -21.65
C ILE A 253 -39.34 -3.17 -21.42
N GLN A 254 -39.63 -2.31 -22.40
CA GLN A 254 -41.01 -1.93 -22.70
C GLN A 254 -41.56 -2.56 -23.99
N SER A 255 -40.81 -3.45 -24.66
CA SER A 255 -41.26 -3.99 -25.96
C SER A 255 -40.81 -5.44 -26.19
N GLY A 256 -41.51 -6.41 -25.60
CA GLY A 256 -41.33 -7.83 -25.95
C GLY A 256 -42.06 -8.76 -24.97
N ASN A 257 -42.96 -9.59 -25.48
CA ASN A 257 -43.87 -10.47 -24.73
C ASN A 257 -43.26 -11.18 -23.50
N PRO A 258 -43.93 -11.18 -22.32
CA PRO A 258 -43.48 -11.92 -21.16
C PRO A 258 -43.87 -13.40 -21.28
N ASN A 259 -42.93 -14.25 -21.69
CA ASN A 259 -43.02 -15.68 -21.38
C ASN A 259 -42.60 -15.90 -19.92
N GLN A 260 -43.40 -16.67 -19.17
CA GLN A 260 -43.39 -16.81 -17.71
C GLN A 260 -42.06 -17.20 -17.05
N VAL A 261 -41.05 -17.65 -17.80
CA VAL A 261 -39.74 -18.07 -17.28
C VAL A 261 -38.81 -16.88 -17.02
N ASP A 262 -38.96 -15.79 -17.79
CA ASP A 262 -38.15 -14.57 -17.63
C ASP A 262 -38.58 -13.75 -16.40
N ALA A 263 -39.81 -13.92 -15.92
CA ALA A 263 -40.35 -13.17 -14.78
C ALA A 263 -39.60 -13.43 -13.46
N LEU A 264 -39.01 -14.62 -13.26
CA LEU A 264 -38.24 -14.95 -12.05
C LEU A 264 -36.85 -14.30 -12.05
N ILE A 265 -36.18 -14.27 -13.20
CA ILE A 265 -34.89 -13.59 -13.39
C ILE A 265 -35.10 -12.07 -13.24
N TYR A 266 -36.15 -11.52 -13.89
CA TYR A 266 -36.58 -10.12 -13.73
C TYR A 266 -36.89 -9.74 -12.28
N SER A 267 -37.44 -10.67 -11.49
CA SER A 267 -37.73 -10.41 -10.07
C SER A 267 -36.46 -10.31 -9.23
N HIS A 268 -35.37 -11.01 -9.59
CA HIS A 268 -34.16 -11.07 -8.77
C HIS A 268 -33.25 -9.87 -8.98
N GLU A 269 -33.18 -9.34 -10.20
CA GLU A 269 -32.38 -8.16 -10.54
C GLU A 269 -33.06 -6.86 -10.11
N LYS A 270 -34.40 -6.78 -10.24
CA LYS A 270 -35.20 -5.69 -9.64
C LYS A 270 -35.07 -5.68 -8.11
N LYS A 271 -34.90 -6.84 -7.45
CA LYS A 271 -34.61 -6.93 -6.01
C LYS A 271 -33.24 -6.35 -5.65
N LEU A 272 -32.23 -6.46 -6.51
CA LEU A 272 -30.88 -5.95 -6.21
C LEU A 272 -30.82 -4.42 -6.25
N ALA A 273 -31.40 -3.78 -7.27
CA ALA A 273 -31.45 -2.31 -7.32
C ALA A 273 -32.39 -1.72 -6.26
N THR A 274 -33.53 -2.36 -5.99
CA THR A 274 -34.40 -1.93 -4.88
C THR A 274 -33.71 -2.10 -3.53
N ALA A 275 -32.96 -3.19 -3.31
CA ALA A 275 -32.16 -3.36 -2.10
C ALA A 275 -31.04 -2.30 -1.97
N PHE A 276 -30.37 -1.96 -3.07
CA PHE A 276 -29.36 -0.89 -3.09
C PHE A 276 -30.00 0.46 -2.74
N ASN A 277 -31.15 0.78 -3.32
CA ASN A 277 -31.87 2.03 -3.02
C ASN A 277 -32.35 2.09 -1.56
N ILE A 278 -32.83 0.98 -1.00
CA ILE A 278 -33.21 0.91 0.42
C ILE A 278 -31.99 1.17 1.31
N LYS A 279 -30.85 0.52 1.01
CA LYS A 279 -29.60 0.73 1.76
C LYS A 279 -29.09 2.17 1.67
N THR A 280 -29.12 2.77 0.50
CA THR A 280 -28.75 4.18 0.32
C THR A 280 -29.68 5.12 1.09
N ASN A 281 -30.99 4.86 1.09
CA ASN A 281 -31.95 5.64 1.86
C ASN A 281 -31.69 5.53 3.38
N ASP A 282 -31.41 4.33 3.88
CA ASP A 282 -31.08 4.10 5.29
C ASP A 282 -29.79 4.86 5.69
N GLU A 283 -28.75 4.79 4.87
CA GLU A 283 -27.49 5.51 5.09
C GLU A 283 -27.70 7.03 5.11
N LEU A 284 -28.48 7.57 4.17
CA LEU A 284 -28.83 8.98 4.12
C LEU A 284 -29.60 9.43 5.37
N MET A 285 -30.53 8.61 5.87
CA MET A 285 -31.28 8.93 7.08
C MET A 285 -30.36 9.06 8.31
N ILE A 286 -29.37 8.17 8.45
CA ILE A 286 -28.37 8.23 9.52
C ILE A 286 -27.51 9.50 9.39
N MET A 287 -27.12 9.85 8.16
CA MET A 287 -26.34 11.06 7.89
C MET A 287 -27.11 12.34 8.26
N TYR A 288 -28.42 12.40 8.00
CA TYR A 288 -29.25 13.53 8.38
C TYR A 288 -29.42 13.68 9.90
N VAL A 289 -29.62 12.59 10.63
CA VAL A 289 -29.70 12.65 12.10
C VAL A 289 -28.36 13.10 12.68
N SER A 290 -27.25 12.59 12.14
CA SER A 290 -25.90 12.97 12.58
C SER A 290 -25.58 14.45 12.33
N SER A 291 -25.99 15.00 11.19
CA SER A 291 -25.79 16.42 10.87
C SER A 291 -26.65 17.36 11.73
N LEU A 292 -27.87 16.93 12.08
CA LEU A 292 -28.74 17.66 13.00
C LEU A 292 -28.13 17.74 14.40
N VAL A 293 -27.62 16.62 14.93
CA VAL A 293 -26.93 16.60 16.23
C VAL A 293 -25.69 17.49 16.22
N ARG A 294 -24.87 17.44 15.17
CA ARG A 294 -23.70 18.34 15.02
C ARG A 294 -24.09 19.81 15.04
N SER A 295 -25.23 20.17 14.45
CA SER A 295 -25.71 21.55 14.43
C SER A 295 -26.10 22.03 15.84
N ILE A 296 -26.77 21.18 16.62
CA ILE A 296 -27.13 21.47 18.03
C ILE A 296 -25.88 21.65 18.89
N ILE A 297 -24.87 20.78 18.73
CA ILE A 297 -23.59 20.90 19.47
C ILE A 297 -22.89 22.20 19.11
N ALA A 298 -22.77 22.54 17.82
CA ALA A 298 -22.15 23.79 17.40
C ALA A 298 -22.89 25.03 17.94
N PHE A 299 -24.23 24.98 18.05
CA PHE A 299 -25.00 26.03 18.72
C PHE A 299 -24.71 26.11 20.21
N HIS A 300 -24.58 24.98 20.90
CA HIS A 300 -24.23 24.93 22.32
C HIS A 300 -22.86 25.55 22.57
N ASP A 301 -21.86 25.20 21.75
CA ASP A 301 -20.51 25.80 21.83
C ASP A 301 -20.55 27.32 21.64
N LEU A 302 -21.44 27.82 20.78
CA LEU A 302 -21.61 29.26 20.53
C LEU A 302 -22.26 29.99 21.73
N ILE A 303 -23.18 29.31 22.42
CA ILE A 303 -23.79 29.80 23.66
C ILE A 303 -22.73 29.83 24.77
N ASP A 304 -21.94 28.77 24.91
CA ASP A 304 -20.89 28.69 25.92
C ASP A 304 -19.82 29.77 25.70
N ASN A 305 -19.36 29.95 24.45
CA ASN A 305 -18.46 31.05 24.08
C ASN A 305 -19.05 32.43 24.46
N LYS A 306 -20.36 32.63 24.29
CA LYS A 306 -21.02 33.91 24.65
C LYS A 306 -21.13 34.10 26.16
N ILE A 307 -21.39 33.04 26.92
CA ILE A 307 -21.41 33.06 28.39
C ILE A 307 -20.01 33.37 28.92
N GLU A 308 -18.98 32.73 28.37
CA GLU A 308 -17.59 32.96 28.75
C GLU A 308 -17.14 34.40 28.45
N ASN A 309 -17.44 34.93 27.26
CA ASN A 309 -17.15 36.32 26.93
C ASN A 309 -17.88 37.31 27.85
N ARG A 310 -19.13 37.01 28.24
CA ARG A 310 -19.87 37.86 29.18
C ARG A 310 -19.23 37.85 30.57
N LYS A 311 -18.74 36.70 31.04
CA LYS A 311 -17.99 36.61 32.31
C LYS A 311 -16.68 37.38 32.23
N LYS A 312 -15.89 37.19 31.18
CA LYS A 312 -14.64 37.95 30.96
C LYS A 312 -14.87 39.47 30.93
N ASN A 313 -15.94 39.92 30.28
CA ASN A 313 -16.29 41.35 30.24
C ASN A 313 -16.79 41.88 31.60
N ALA A 314 -17.42 41.03 32.42
CA ALA A 314 -17.80 41.39 33.78
C ALA A 314 -16.56 41.48 34.69
N ASP A 315 -15.62 40.54 34.53
CA ASP A 315 -14.36 40.52 35.28
C ASP A 315 -13.46 41.71 34.88
N SER A 316 -13.44 42.11 33.60
CA SER A 316 -12.70 43.31 33.15
C SER A 316 -13.33 44.62 33.63
N THR A 317 -14.66 44.70 33.73
CA THR A 317 -15.33 45.87 34.31
C THR A 317 -15.16 45.96 35.83
N THR A 318 -14.99 44.83 36.54
CA THR A 318 -14.53 44.85 37.94
C THR A 318 -13.07 45.25 38.09
N ALA A 319 -12.18 44.86 37.17
CA ALA A 319 -10.78 45.29 37.19
C ALA A 319 -10.62 46.81 36.89
N GLU A 320 -11.37 47.36 35.93
CA GLU A 320 -11.40 48.81 35.65
C GLU A 320 -12.04 49.63 36.79
N SER A 321 -12.92 49.02 37.59
CA SER A 321 -13.48 49.67 38.79
C SER A 321 -12.58 49.57 40.03
N GLU A 322 -11.63 48.63 40.06
CA GLU A 322 -10.56 48.61 41.07
C GLU A 322 -9.43 49.61 40.72
N GLU A 323 -9.01 49.74 39.45
CA GLU A 323 -8.04 50.78 39.04
C GLU A 323 -8.57 52.21 39.20
N SER A 324 -9.87 52.45 38.98
CA SER A 324 -10.47 53.78 39.21
C SER A 324 -10.72 54.12 40.69
N SER A 325 -10.42 53.20 41.61
CA SER A 325 -10.43 53.48 43.05
C SER A 325 -9.10 54.00 43.59
N ASP A 326 -8.00 53.85 42.85
CA ASP A 326 -6.66 54.32 43.25
C ASP A 326 -6.30 55.71 42.69
N ASP A 327 -7.03 56.23 41.70
CA ASP A 327 -6.69 57.47 40.99
C ASP A 327 -7.46 58.74 41.41
N LYS A 328 -8.18 58.70 42.55
CA LYS A 328 -8.83 59.90 43.14
C LYS A 328 -7.88 60.80 43.93
N VAL A 329 -6.68 61.08 43.44
CA VAL A 329 -5.88 62.24 43.89
C VAL A 329 -5.06 62.82 42.72
N ALA A 330 -5.69 63.60 41.83
CA ALA A 330 -5.10 64.80 41.20
C ALA A 330 -6.01 65.41 40.11
N THR A 331 -6.64 66.55 40.44
CA THR A 331 -6.74 67.81 39.63
C THR A 331 -6.93 67.71 38.11
N THR A 332 -8.13 67.96 37.57
CA THR A 332 -8.71 69.27 37.14
C THR A 332 -8.13 69.89 35.86
N GLU A 333 -9.06 70.19 34.94
CA GLU A 333 -9.08 71.23 33.86
C GLU A 333 -8.85 70.80 32.39
N GLY A 334 -9.82 71.13 31.53
CA GLY A 334 -9.57 71.53 30.12
C GLY A 334 -10.33 70.77 29.02
N GLU A 335 -11.38 71.40 28.48
CA GLU A 335 -12.31 70.97 27.43
C GLU A 335 -11.71 71.10 25.98
N PRO A 336 -12.46 70.90 24.86
CA PRO A 336 -12.48 69.68 24.04
C PRO A 336 -12.02 69.87 22.56
N SER A 337 -11.74 68.79 21.80
CA SER A 337 -11.97 68.84 20.33
C SER A 337 -12.14 67.46 19.65
N SER A 338 -13.04 67.47 18.67
CA SER A 338 -13.60 66.40 17.86
C SER A 338 -12.64 65.77 16.84
N THR A 339 -12.74 64.45 16.63
CA THR A 339 -12.14 63.74 15.47
C THR A 339 -13.06 62.68 14.91
N VAL A 340 -13.47 62.84 13.64
CA VAL A 340 -13.77 61.82 12.61
C VAL A 340 -13.67 62.58 11.25
N PRO A 341 -13.28 62.03 10.07
CA PRO A 341 -13.04 60.61 9.69
C PRO A 341 -11.70 60.35 8.98
N SER A 342 -11.36 59.07 8.75
CA SER A 342 -11.33 58.46 7.39
C SER A 342 -10.52 57.14 7.29
N THR A 343 -11.25 56.09 6.90
CA THR A 343 -10.93 55.05 5.89
C THR A 343 -9.56 54.32 5.81
N GLU A 344 -9.66 52.99 5.98
CA GLU A 344 -9.43 51.97 4.93
C GLU A 344 -7.99 51.73 4.41
N LYS A 345 -7.40 50.56 4.75
CA LYS A 345 -7.08 49.43 3.83
C LYS A 345 -5.88 48.60 4.29
N GLY A 346 -6.10 47.27 4.26
CA GLY A 346 -5.20 46.33 3.61
C GLY A 346 -4.12 45.65 4.47
N SER A 347 -4.32 44.37 4.75
CA SER A 347 -3.19 43.43 4.76
C SER A 347 -3.64 42.03 4.33
N ALA A 348 -3.37 41.72 3.06
CA ALA A 348 -3.13 40.36 2.63
C ALA A 348 -1.63 40.10 2.84
N SER A 349 -1.26 39.07 3.59
CA SER A 349 0.12 38.62 3.67
C SER A 349 0.19 37.12 3.47
N LYS A 350 0.66 36.73 2.28
CA LYS A 350 1.32 35.46 2.03
C LYS A 350 2.69 35.50 2.71
N LYS A 351 3.04 34.43 3.43
CA LYS A 351 4.31 33.74 3.22
C LYS A 351 4.13 32.28 3.58
#